data_AF-A0A351KDY5-F1
#
_entry.id   AF-A0A351KDY5-F1
#
_cell.length_a   1.000
_cell.length_b   1.000
_cell.length_c   1.000
_cell.angle_alpha   90.00
_cell.angle_beta   90.00
_cell.angle_gamma   90.00
#
_symmetry.space_group_name_H-M   'P 1'
#
loop_
_entity.id
_entity.type
_entity.pdbx_description
1 polymer ?
#
loop_
_entity_poly.entity_id
_entity_poly.type
_entity_poly.pdbx_seq_one_letter_code
_entity_poly.pdbx_strand_id
1 'polypeptide(L)'
;MDTNIINYCNSTETIYGILNIFKESFLRALKPLKSKDRKLVIKALPYLYRIWYYSALVPSTPLTPANFINTQIRRNFNDDSIVVPTVIPIYDKKALKDFKFEYTIFNLDNHPVLKDMKIFLEHCMPDIGIDKDGLILEDESDSFINLLSFKEIYYVIFLTNTAYELKLLKKMPSINTYRAMVIYENTDAFLKLSSIEQLQKIYDATLAIASRALCSTFTYDENTFSKESLQNLFKNAVFLDDFLDDIFKKFNMKSNTSFEELDFEFINSINDSNINNDELEIALALKLELNVIIDACLLTPIGYYLQLIQPIYVEEVDFEILFAELIVANNFNIPLLEVSFIMSEEYDLTPLGEKLLLEGKSPKDEYQKFKATTSFKKLYKDIATYNCLDNLDDSHKDDEPFFSDEIDELLAKIHEKM
;
A
#
# COMPACT_ATOMS: atom_id res chain seq x y z
N MET A 1 -19.77 -19.11 -6.58
CA MET A 1 -18.69 -18.78 -7.52
C MET A 1 -17.39 -18.63 -6.76
N ASP A 2 -17.41 -17.84 -5.70
CA ASP A 2 -16.32 -17.60 -4.75
C ASP A 2 -15.61 -18.87 -4.26
N THR A 3 -16.36 -19.89 -3.82
CA THR A 3 -15.79 -21.18 -3.40
C THR A 3 -14.97 -21.85 -4.49
N ASN A 4 -15.38 -21.75 -5.76
CA ASN A 4 -14.64 -22.34 -6.88
C ASN A 4 -13.36 -21.57 -7.17
N ILE A 5 -13.40 -20.23 -7.09
CA ILE A 5 -12.22 -19.36 -7.24
C ILE A 5 -11.21 -19.66 -6.14
N ILE A 6 -11.66 -19.73 -4.88
CA ILE A 6 -10.78 -20.07 -3.74
C ILE A 6 -10.18 -21.46 -3.91
N ASN A 7 -10.98 -22.46 -4.30
CA ASN A 7 -10.47 -23.81 -4.55
C ASN A 7 -9.44 -23.84 -5.68
N TYR A 8 -9.64 -23.04 -6.73
CA TYR A 8 -8.67 -22.90 -7.81
C TYR A 8 -7.37 -22.27 -7.32
N CYS A 9 -7.44 -21.16 -6.56
CA CYS A 9 -6.25 -20.55 -5.97
C CYS A 9 -5.45 -21.53 -5.11
N ASN A 10 -6.14 -22.31 -4.27
CA ASN A 10 -5.53 -23.30 -3.38
C ASN A 10 -4.91 -24.51 -4.10
N SER A 11 -5.38 -24.84 -5.30
CA SER A 11 -4.95 -26.04 -6.06
C SER A 11 -4.04 -25.73 -7.24
N THR A 12 -3.88 -24.46 -7.59
CA THR A 12 -3.08 -24.04 -8.75
C THR A 12 -1.61 -23.90 -8.38
N GLU A 13 -0.79 -24.83 -8.89
CA GLU A 13 0.66 -24.88 -8.66
C GLU A 13 1.37 -23.56 -8.95
N THR A 14 1.02 -22.87 -10.03
CA THR A 14 1.64 -21.59 -10.41
C THR A 14 1.31 -20.46 -9.43
N ILE A 15 0.08 -20.41 -8.91
CA ILE A 15 -0.31 -19.42 -7.89
C ILE A 15 0.43 -19.71 -6.58
N TYR A 16 0.45 -20.98 -6.15
CA TYR A 16 1.21 -21.40 -4.98
C TYR A 16 2.71 -21.08 -5.13
N GLY A 17 3.28 -21.35 -6.31
CA GLY A 17 4.68 -21.08 -6.61
C GLY A 17 5.06 -19.62 -6.48
N ILE A 18 4.24 -18.69 -7.00
CA ILE A 18 4.46 -17.24 -6.82
C ILE A 18 4.39 -16.84 -5.36
N LEU A 19 3.37 -17.30 -4.63
CA LEU A 19 3.24 -16.99 -3.20
C LEU A 19 4.36 -17.61 -2.36
N ASN A 20 4.98 -18.70 -2.82
CA ASN A 20 6.14 -19.29 -2.17
C ASN A 20 7.41 -18.44 -2.32
N ILE A 21 7.54 -17.63 -3.39
CA ILE A 21 8.64 -16.68 -3.54
C ILE A 21 8.64 -15.70 -2.36
N PHE A 22 7.48 -15.10 -2.05
CA PHE A 22 7.32 -14.25 -0.86
C PHE A 22 7.78 -14.97 0.42
N LYS A 23 7.28 -16.19 0.64
CA LYS A 23 7.60 -16.95 1.86
C LYS A 23 9.10 -17.14 2.04
N GLU A 24 9.77 -17.63 1.00
CA GLU A 24 11.19 -17.96 1.06
C GLU A 24 12.03 -16.69 1.24
N SER A 25 11.76 -15.64 0.46
CA SER A 25 12.52 -14.38 0.55
C SER A 25 12.31 -13.70 1.91
N PHE A 26 11.08 -13.60 2.40
CA PHE A 26 10.78 -12.99 3.70
C PHE A 26 11.41 -13.77 4.86
N LEU A 27 11.26 -15.10 4.89
CA LEU A 27 11.80 -15.92 5.98
C LEU A 27 13.33 -15.94 5.98
N ARG A 28 13.96 -15.86 4.79
CA ARG A 28 15.41 -15.75 4.65
C ARG A 28 15.91 -14.44 5.24
N ALA A 29 15.36 -13.30 4.83
CA ALA A 29 15.71 -11.98 5.34
C ALA A 29 15.42 -11.84 6.85
N LEU A 30 14.40 -12.53 7.37
CA LEU A 30 14.03 -12.48 8.79
C LEU A 30 15.00 -13.30 9.69
N LYS A 31 15.62 -14.35 9.13
CA LYS A 31 16.46 -15.30 9.87
C LYS A 31 17.65 -14.67 10.61
N PRO A 32 18.44 -13.74 10.03
CA PRO A 32 19.57 -13.13 10.74
C PRO A 32 19.16 -12.13 11.82
N LEU A 33 17.92 -11.63 11.80
CA LEU A 33 17.49 -10.55 12.69
C LEU A 33 17.40 -10.97 14.17
N LYS A 34 17.71 -10.02 15.06
CA LYS A 34 17.58 -10.19 16.52
C LYS A 34 16.11 -10.23 16.93
N SER A 35 15.83 -10.77 18.12
CA SER A 35 14.43 -10.98 18.56
C SER A 35 13.59 -9.70 18.67
N LYS A 36 14.18 -8.52 18.94
CA LYS A 36 13.46 -7.25 18.98
C LYS A 36 13.00 -6.86 17.57
N ASP A 37 13.95 -6.87 16.63
CA ASP A 37 13.75 -6.46 15.25
C ASP A 37 12.80 -7.42 14.51
N ARG A 38 12.91 -8.73 14.78
CA ARG A 38 11.95 -9.72 14.27
C ARG A 38 10.51 -9.41 14.66
N LYS A 39 10.26 -8.94 15.89
CA LYS A 39 8.90 -8.59 16.33
C LYS A 39 8.38 -7.37 15.59
N LEU A 40 9.24 -6.36 15.38
CA LEU A 40 8.91 -5.17 14.62
C LEU A 40 8.52 -5.52 13.17
N VAL A 41 9.38 -6.27 12.48
CA VAL A 41 9.14 -6.72 11.10
C VAL A 41 7.87 -7.55 10.99
N ILE A 42 7.63 -8.46 11.93
CA ILE A 42 6.40 -9.28 11.96
C ILE A 42 5.16 -8.40 12.18
N LYS A 43 5.24 -7.33 12.98
CA LYS A 43 4.12 -6.38 13.16
C LYS A 43 3.82 -5.62 11.86
N ALA A 44 4.84 -5.35 11.05
CA ALA A 44 4.71 -4.66 9.76
C ALA A 44 4.37 -5.58 8.57
N LEU A 45 4.22 -6.89 8.79
CA LEU A 45 3.99 -7.90 7.76
C LEU A 45 2.89 -7.53 6.74
N PRO A 46 1.71 -7.01 7.13
CA PRO A 46 0.66 -6.67 6.16
C PRO A 46 1.11 -5.62 5.12
N TYR A 47 1.90 -4.63 5.55
CA TYR A 47 2.37 -3.54 4.69
C TYR A 47 3.47 -4.03 3.75
N LEU A 48 4.44 -4.76 4.29
CA LEU A 48 5.54 -5.35 3.52
C LEU A 48 5.03 -6.34 2.46
N TYR A 49 3.99 -7.10 2.81
CA TYR A 49 3.33 -7.98 1.85
C TYR A 49 2.58 -7.19 0.77
N ARG A 50 1.90 -6.09 1.11
CA ARG A 50 1.22 -5.23 0.13
C ARG A 50 2.20 -4.67 -0.90
N ILE A 51 3.34 -4.15 -0.45
CA ILE A 51 4.42 -3.64 -1.33
C ILE A 51 4.85 -4.77 -2.28
N TRP A 52 5.29 -5.91 -1.74
CA TRP A 52 5.69 -7.07 -2.55
C TRP A 52 4.61 -7.55 -3.54
N TYR A 53 3.34 -7.55 -3.12
CA TYR A 53 2.23 -8.04 -3.94
C TYR A 53 2.00 -7.22 -5.22
N TYR A 54 2.39 -5.94 -5.20
CA TYR A 54 2.33 -5.03 -6.33
C TYR A 54 3.70 -4.74 -6.97
N SER A 55 4.78 -5.30 -6.44
CA SER A 55 6.12 -5.18 -7.02
C SER A 55 6.39 -6.18 -8.12
N ALA A 56 7.39 -5.87 -8.94
CA ALA A 56 7.77 -6.69 -10.06
C ALA A 56 8.33 -8.04 -9.60
N LEU A 57 7.93 -9.12 -10.28
CA LEU A 57 8.50 -10.47 -10.12
C LEU A 57 9.83 -10.64 -10.86
N VAL A 58 10.12 -9.70 -11.78
CA VAL A 58 11.35 -9.55 -12.55
C VAL A 58 11.56 -8.04 -12.74
N PRO A 59 12.73 -7.47 -12.40
CA PRO A 59 12.97 -6.03 -12.44
C PRO A 59 12.67 -5.38 -13.79
N SER A 60 12.28 -4.11 -13.74
CA SER A 60 11.89 -3.29 -14.89
C SER A 60 10.77 -3.93 -15.75
N THR A 61 9.88 -4.70 -15.11
CA THR A 61 8.70 -5.25 -15.78
C THR A 61 7.43 -4.95 -14.99
N PRO A 62 6.29 -4.75 -15.66
CA PRO A 62 5.03 -4.53 -14.96
C PRO A 62 4.40 -5.86 -14.51
N LEU A 63 5.17 -6.95 -14.41
CA LEU A 63 4.69 -8.28 -14.06
C LEU A 63 4.68 -8.47 -12.54
N THR A 64 3.54 -8.22 -11.91
CA THR A 64 3.39 -8.30 -10.45
C THR A 64 2.68 -9.59 -10.00
N PRO A 65 2.79 -10.00 -8.73
CA PRO A 65 1.97 -11.09 -8.18
C PRO A 65 0.47 -10.84 -8.38
N ALA A 66 0.01 -9.60 -8.16
CA ALA A 66 -1.38 -9.21 -8.37
C ALA A 66 -1.84 -9.46 -9.80
N ASN A 67 -1.05 -9.02 -10.78
CA ASN A 67 -1.35 -9.22 -12.19
C ASN A 67 -1.33 -10.70 -12.60
N PHE A 68 -0.31 -11.44 -12.16
CA PHE A 68 -0.13 -12.84 -12.48
C PHE A 68 -1.30 -13.71 -11.97
N ILE A 69 -1.74 -13.47 -10.72
CA ILE A 69 -2.84 -14.22 -10.11
C ILE A 69 -4.16 -13.83 -10.78
N ASN A 70 -4.48 -12.54 -10.86
CA ASN A 70 -5.80 -12.09 -11.34
C ASN A 70 -6.03 -12.35 -12.83
N THR A 71 -4.98 -12.36 -13.65
CA THR A 71 -5.12 -12.78 -15.06
C THR A 71 -5.50 -14.25 -15.18
N GLN A 72 -4.96 -15.14 -14.32
CA GLN A 72 -5.35 -16.55 -14.31
C GLN A 72 -6.81 -16.73 -13.92
N ILE A 73 -7.27 -16.01 -12.88
CA ILE A 73 -8.67 -16.06 -12.44
C ILE A 73 -9.60 -15.63 -13.57
N ARG A 74 -9.35 -14.48 -14.17
CA ARG A 74 -10.17 -13.96 -15.26
C ARG A 74 -10.25 -14.94 -16.44
N ARG A 75 -9.12 -15.54 -16.84
CA ARG A 75 -9.09 -16.50 -17.95
C ARG A 75 -9.83 -17.81 -17.63
N ASN A 76 -9.77 -18.28 -16.39
CA ASN A 76 -10.37 -19.55 -16.00
C ASN A 76 -11.88 -19.43 -15.73
N PHE A 77 -12.34 -18.29 -15.21
CA PHE A 77 -13.73 -18.10 -14.79
C PHE A 77 -14.53 -17.15 -15.69
N ASN A 78 -13.87 -16.44 -16.62
CA ASN A 78 -14.47 -15.37 -17.43
C ASN A 78 -15.27 -14.39 -16.57
N ASP A 79 -14.62 -13.94 -15.50
CA ASP A 79 -15.22 -13.19 -14.40
C ASP A 79 -14.39 -11.96 -14.08
N ASP A 80 -15.07 -10.90 -13.67
CA ASP A 80 -14.47 -9.60 -13.36
C ASP A 80 -14.09 -9.46 -11.88
N SER A 81 -14.24 -10.53 -11.08
CA SER A 81 -13.80 -10.50 -9.69
C SER A 81 -12.29 -10.41 -9.60
N ILE A 82 -11.83 -9.67 -8.60
CA ILE A 82 -10.43 -9.58 -8.22
C ILE A 82 -10.20 -10.41 -6.97
N VAL A 83 -9.09 -11.13 -6.91
CA VAL A 83 -8.66 -11.94 -5.77
C VAL A 83 -7.42 -11.32 -5.17
N VAL A 84 -7.44 -11.13 -3.86
CA VAL A 84 -6.30 -10.67 -3.07
C VAL A 84 -5.98 -11.75 -2.04
N PRO A 85 -4.81 -12.40 -2.13
CA PRO A 85 -4.29 -13.24 -1.05
C PRO A 85 -3.78 -12.35 0.07
N THR A 86 -4.18 -12.62 1.31
CA THR A 86 -3.64 -12.01 2.53
C THR A 86 -2.76 -13.01 3.25
N VAL A 87 -1.56 -12.58 3.63
CA VAL A 87 -0.61 -13.39 4.38
C VAL A 87 -1.04 -13.53 5.85
N ILE A 88 -1.03 -14.75 6.37
CA ILE A 88 -1.31 -15.05 7.77
C ILE A 88 -0.13 -15.81 8.38
N PRO A 89 0.50 -15.28 9.44
CA PRO A 89 1.65 -15.93 10.08
C PRO A 89 1.24 -17.23 10.80
N ILE A 90 2.08 -18.25 10.67
CA ILE A 90 2.00 -19.53 11.39
C ILE A 90 3.13 -19.57 12.42
N TYR A 91 2.75 -19.67 13.70
CA TYR A 91 3.71 -19.70 14.81
C TYR A 91 3.90 -21.13 15.36
N ASP A 92 5.14 -21.45 15.71
CA ASP A 92 5.51 -22.63 16.50
C ASP A 92 6.25 -22.14 17.76
N LYS A 93 5.71 -22.44 18.95
CA LYS A 93 6.25 -21.95 20.24
C LYS A 93 6.55 -20.44 20.26
N LYS A 94 5.67 -19.61 19.67
CA LYS A 94 5.80 -18.15 19.51
C LYS A 94 6.87 -17.67 18.53
N ALA A 95 7.58 -18.56 17.85
CA ALA A 95 8.44 -18.21 16.73
C ALA A 95 7.65 -18.32 15.43
N LEU A 96 7.78 -17.32 14.54
CA LEU A 96 7.23 -17.42 13.19
C LEU A 96 7.95 -18.55 12.45
N LYS A 97 7.18 -19.46 11.86
CA LYS A 97 7.68 -20.66 11.18
C LYS A 97 7.37 -20.67 9.68
N ASP A 98 6.17 -20.25 9.32
CA ASP A 98 5.67 -20.27 7.94
C ASP A 98 4.50 -19.29 7.83
N PHE A 99 3.90 -19.20 6.66
CA PHE A 99 2.71 -18.44 6.35
C PHE A 99 1.64 -19.33 5.72
N LYS A 100 0.37 -18.97 5.91
CA LYS A 100 -0.73 -19.41 5.03
C LYS A 100 -1.31 -18.18 4.34
N PHE A 101 -2.06 -18.41 3.26
CA PHE A 101 -2.75 -17.35 2.55
C PHE A 101 -4.26 -17.52 2.68
N GLU A 102 -4.95 -16.44 3.04
CA GLU A 102 -6.41 -16.34 3.01
C GLU A 102 -6.80 -15.49 1.78
N TYR A 103 -7.80 -15.91 1.01
CA TYR A 103 -8.16 -15.23 -0.24
C TYR A 103 -9.43 -14.41 -0.06
N THR A 104 -9.33 -13.12 -0.33
CA THR A 104 -10.46 -12.18 -0.35
C THR A 104 -10.86 -11.95 -1.80
N ILE A 105 -12.16 -12.05 -2.09
CA ILE A 105 -12.73 -11.85 -3.44
C ILE A 105 -13.49 -10.53 -3.48
N PHE A 106 -13.18 -9.71 -4.47
CA PHE A 106 -13.76 -8.41 -4.72
C PHE A 106 -14.64 -8.47 -5.96
N ASN A 107 -15.90 -8.04 -5.81
CA ASN A 107 -16.83 -7.80 -6.90
C ASN A 107 -17.76 -6.65 -6.50
N LEU A 108 -18.42 -6.00 -7.46
CA LEU A 108 -19.25 -4.81 -7.20
C LEU A 108 -20.54 -5.12 -6.42
N ASP A 109 -21.06 -6.34 -6.51
CA ASP A 109 -22.33 -6.71 -5.89
C ASP A 109 -22.17 -7.00 -4.39
N ASN A 110 -21.06 -7.62 -4.00
CA ASN A 110 -20.74 -8.04 -2.63
C ASN A 110 -19.28 -7.69 -2.28
N HIS A 111 -18.96 -6.41 -2.35
CA HIS A 111 -17.60 -5.93 -2.13
C HIS A 111 -17.19 -6.04 -0.64
N PRO A 112 -16.01 -6.60 -0.31
CA PRO A 112 -15.57 -6.80 1.07
C PRO A 112 -15.62 -5.55 1.96
N VAL A 113 -15.19 -4.39 1.43
CA VAL A 113 -15.24 -3.10 2.13
C VAL A 113 -16.62 -2.73 2.67
N LEU A 114 -17.71 -3.13 2.02
CA LEU A 114 -19.07 -2.80 2.47
C LEU A 114 -19.45 -3.62 3.71
N LYS A 115 -19.04 -4.90 3.71
CA LYS A 115 -19.19 -5.77 4.88
C LYS A 115 -18.33 -5.26 6.04
N ASP A 116 -17.09 -4.87 5.76
CA ASP A 116 -16.16 -4.37 6.76
C ASP A 116 -16.61 -3.03 7.34
N MET A 117 -17.12 -2.11 6.51
CA MET A 117 -17.72 -0.85 6.98
C MET A 117 -18.91 -1.11 7.91
N LYS A 118 -19.76 -2.10 7.60
CA LYS A 118 -20.87 -2.49 8.48
C LYS A 118 -20.37 -3.03 9.82
N ILE A 119 -19.40 -3.96 9.81
CA ILE A 119 -18.79 -4.52 11.03
C ILE A 119 -18.17 -3.39 11.88
N PHE A 120 -17.42 -2.48 11.23
CA PHE A 120 -16.81 -1.34 11.89
C PHE A 120 -17.84 -0.45 12.58
N LEU A 121 -18.92 -0.07 11.88
CA LEU A 121 -19.98 0.78 12.44
C LEU A 121 -20.71 0.09 13.60
N GLU A 122 -20.94 -1.22 13.53
CA GLU A 122 -21.55 -1.99 14.63
C GLU A 122 -20.69 -1.95 15.90
N HIS A 123 -19.36 -2.00 15.79
CA HIS A 123 -18.45 -1.87 16.92
C HIS A 123 -18.32 -0.43 17.44
N CYS A 124 -18.69 0.56 16.64
CA CYS A 124 -18.76 1.96 17.07
C CYS A 124 -20.03 2.30 17.88
N MET A 125 -20.90 1.31 18.16
CA MET A 125 -22.14 1.49 18.93
C MET A 125 -22.02 0.94 20.37
N PRO A 126 -22.56 1.63 21.39
CA PRO A 126 -23.18 2.96 21.31
C PRO A 126 -22.16 4.09 21.10
N ASP A 127 -20.89 3.83 21.43
CA ASP A 127 -19.75 4.72 21.27
C ASP A 127 -18.43 3.93 21.30
N ILE A 128 -17.33 4.56 20.88
CA ILE A 128 -15.98 3.98 20.85
C ILE A 128 -14.93 5.00 21.28
N GLY A 129 -13.86 4.54 21.94
CA GLY A 129 -12.72 5.37 22.30
C GLY A 129 -11.92 5.82 21.08
N ILE A 130 -11.61 7.12 21.03
CA ILE A 130 -10.78 7.72 19.98
C ILE A 130 -9.65 8.55 20.59
N ASP A 131 -8.66 8.91 19.79
CA ASP A 131 -7.65 9.91 20.14
C ASP A 131 -8.14 11.35 19.89
N LYS A 132 -7.24 12.33 20.12
CA LYS A 132 -7.53 13.75 19.92
C LYS A 132 -7.88 14.07 18.45
N ASP A 133 -7.26 13.37 17.51
CA ASP A 133 -7.39 13.58 16.07
C ASP A 133 -8.65 12.90 15.52
N GLY A 134 -9.19 11.95 16.28
CA GLY A 134 -10.45 11.27 16.05
C GLY A 134 -10.31 9.82 15.59
N LEU A 135 -9.09 9.29 15.58
CA LEU A 135 -8.78 7.91 15.19
C LEU A 135 -9.11 6.95 16.33
N ILE A 136 -9.53 5.73 15.99
CA ILE A 136 -9.82 4.69 16.97
C ILE A 136 -8.53 4.33 17.72
N LEU A 137 -8.63 4.19 19.05
CA LEU A 137 -7.50 3.77 19.89
C LEU A 137 -7.07 2.32 19.56
N GLU A 138 -5.78 2.01 19.70
CA GLU A 138 -5.24 0.66 19.41
C GLU A 138 -5.99 -0.43 20.19
N ASP A 139 -6.17 -0.26 21.50
CA ASP A 139 -6.92 -1.18 22.37
C ASP A 139 -8.39 -1.39 21.94
N GLU A 140 -9.03 -0.36 21.39
CA GLU A 140 -10.41 -0.45 20.88
C GLU A 140 -10.43 -1.22 19.55
N SER A 141 -9.44 -0.96 18.68
CA SER A 141 -9.32 -1.62 17.37
C SER A 141 -9.03 -3.12 17.47
N ASP A 142 -8.28 -3.55 18.49
CA ASP A 142 -7.93 -4.96 18.74
C ASP A 142 -9.17 -5.86 18.89
N SER A 143 -10.29 -5.28 19.31
CA SER A 143 -11.56 -6.01 19.51
C SER A 143 -12.21 -6.49 18.21
N PHE A 144 -11.96 -5.82 17.08
CA PHE A 144 -12.63 -6.11 15.81
C PHE A 144 -11.72 -6.23 14.59
N ILE A 145 -10.45 -5.80 14.66
CA ILE A 145 -9.52 -5.81 13.52
C ILE A 145 -9.39 -7.19 12.86
N ASN A 146 -9.51 -8.27 13.65
CA ASN A 146 -9.44 -9.65 13.15
C ASN A 146 -10.69 -10.11 12.37
N LEU A 147 -11.79 -9.36 12.42
CA LEU A 147 -13.03 -9.62 11.70
C LEU A 147 -13.05 -8.97 10.31
N LEU A 148 -12.13 -8.04 10.05
CA LEU A 148 -12.01 -7.30 8.81
C LEU A 148 -11.25 -8.11 7.75
N SER A 149 -11.43 -7.74 6.48
CA SER A 149 -10.71 -8.34 5.36
C SER A 149 -9.21 -8.05 5.42
N PHE A 150 -8.84 -6.85 5.86
CA PHE A 150 -7.45 -6.45 6.10
C PHE A 150 -7.22 -6.21 7.60
N LYS A 151 -6.31 -6.99 8.18
CA LYS A 151 -6.08 -7.04 9.63
C LYS A 151 -4.93 -6.09 10.01
N GLU A 152 -5.07 -4.82 9.65
CA GLU A 152 -4.02 -3.80 9.79
C GLU A 152 -4.58 -2.44 10.24
N ILE A 153 -3.79 -1.66 10.99
CA ILE A 153 -4.28 -0.39 11.57
C ILE A 153 -4.62 0.67 10.52
N TYR A 154 -3.89 0.73 9.40
CA TYR A 154 -4.17 1.71 8.34
C TYR A 154 -5.50 1.42 7.62
N TYR A 155 -5.96 0.16 7.61
CA TYR A 155 -7.30 -0.16 7.12
C TYR A 155 -8.39 0.35 8.08
N VAL A 156 -8.16 0.24 9.39
CA VAL A 156 -9.06 0.82 10.40
C VAL A 156 -9.08 2.35 10.28
N ILE A 157 -7.93 3.00 10.05
CA ILE A 157 -7.83 4.44 9.79
C ILE A 157 -8.62 4.82 8.53
N PHE A 158 -8.49 4.05 7.45
CA PHE A 158 -9.28 4.23 6.23
C PHE A 158 -10.79 4.19 6.53
N LEU A 159 -11.28 3.12 7.17
CA LEU A 159 -12.71 2.99 7.53
C LEU A 159 -13.18 4.15 8.42
N THR A 160 -12.37 4.56 9.38
CA THR A 160 -12.66 5.65 10.31
C THR A 160 -12.81 6.98 9.57
N ASN A 161 -11.84 7.35 8.75
CA ASN A 161 -11.85 8.60 7.99
C ASN A 161 -12.98 8.63 6.96
N THR A 162 -13.21 7.53 6.25
CA THR A 162 -14.34 7.38 5.33
C THR A 162 -15.68 7.52 6.06
N ALA A 163 -15.83 6.92 7.25
CA ALA A 163 -17.06 7.03 8.03
C ALA A 163 -17.32 8.47 8.51
N TYR A 164 -16.29 9.22 8.88
CA TYR A 164 -16.44 10.65 9.19
C TYR A 164 -16.83 11.47 7.96
N GLU A 165 -16.16 11.25 6.82
CA GLU A 165 -16.44 11.96 5.57
C GLU A 165 -17.88 11.72 5.08
N LEU A 166 -18.35 10.46 5.18
CA LEU A 166 -19.72 10.07 4.88
C LEU A 166 -20.74 10.47 5.96
N LYS A 167 -20.29 11.10 7.06
CA LYS A 167 -21.10 11.48 8.22
C LYS A 167 -21.85 10.29 8.84
N LEU A 168 -21.23 9.12 8.83
CA LEU A 168 -21.72 7.92 9.52
C LEU A 168 -21.25 7.91 10.98
N LEU A 169 -20.11 8.54 11.25
CA LEU A 169 -19.50 8.67 12.57
C LEU A 169 -19.40 10.15 12.96
N LYS A 170 -19.51 10.46 14.27
CA LYS A 170 -19.26 11.80 14.82
C LYS A 170 -18.54 11.75 16.16
N LYS A 171 -17.71 12.76 16.44
CA LYS A 171 -17.10 12.97 17.75
C LYS A 171 -18.17 13.36 18.79
N MET A 172 -18.06 12.82 19.99
CA MET A 172 -18.93 13.12 21.13
C MET A 172 -18.25 14.05 22.12
N PRO A 173 -18.96 15.05 22.68
CA PRO A 173 -18.48 15.78 23.85
C PRO A 173 -18.32 14.82 25.03
N SER A 174 -17.10 14.72 25.55
CA SER A 174 -16.74 13.81 26.65
C SER A 174 -15.79 14.51 27.63
N ILE A 175 -15.84 14.16 28.91
CA ILE A 175 -14.98 14.74 29.96
C ILE A 175 -13.76 13.84 30.14
N ASN A 176 -12.55 14.39 30.03
CA ASN A 176 -11.26 13.68 30.21
C ASN A 176 -11.00 12.48 29.27
N THR A 177 -11.80 12.32 28.22
CA THR A 177 -11.64 11.27 27.20
C THR A 177 -12.20 11.79 25.87
N TYR A 178 -11.83 11.16 24.75
CA TYR A 178 -12.41 11.42 23.44
C TYR A 178 -13.16 10.17 23.00
N ARG A 179 -14.41 10.36 22.55
CA ARG A 179 -15.26 9.25 22.08
C ARG A 179 -15.95 9.63 20.78
N ALA A 180 -16.27 8.64 19.97
CA ALA A 180 -17.08 8.78 18.76
C ALA A 180 -18.32 7.89 18.86
N MET A 181 -19.38 8.25 18.13
CA MET A 181 -20.57 7.41 17.98
C MET A 181 -21.11 7.45 16.56
N VAL A 182 -21.85 6.40 16.22
CA VAL A 182 -22.58 6.31 14.96
C VAL A 182 -23.73 7.32 14.89
N ILE A 183 -23.92 7.93 13.72
CA ILE A 183 -25.12 8.69 13.35
C ILE A 183 -26.11 7.69 12.74
N TYR A 184 -27.05 7.19 13.56
CA TYR A 184 -27.98 6.13 13.19
C TYR A 184 -28.76 6.41 11.91
N GLU A 185 -29.32 7.62 11.75
CA GLU A 185 -30.11 7.98 10.56
C GLU A 185 -29.29 7.93 9.27
N ASN A 186 -28.07 8.48 9.29
CA ASN A 186 -27.18 8.48 8.13
C ASN A 186 -26.68 7.06 7.82
N THR A 187 -26.43 6.26 8.85
CA THR A 187 -25.97 4.88 8.70
C THR A 187 -27.05 3.98 8.13
N ASP A 188 -28.27 4.05 8.66
CA ASP A 188 -29.42 3.32 8.12
C ASP A 188 -29.71 3.73 6.68
N ALA A 189 -29.63 5.04 6.35
CA ALA A 189 -29.78 5.52 4.99
C ALA A 189 -28.68 4.99 4.05
N PHE A 190 -27.41 5.00 4.49
CA PHE A 190 -26.27 4.50 3.70
C PHE A 190 -26.37 3.00 3.44
N LEU A 191 -26.67 2.20 4.47
CA LEU A 191 -26.77 0.74 4.37
C LEU A 191 -27.96 0.26 3.50
N LYS A 192 -28.94 1.14 3.24
CA LYS A 192 -30.08 0.87 2.36
C LYS A 192 -29.80 1.14 0.88
N LEU A 193 -28.69 1.80 0.55
CA LEU A 193 -28.28 2.04 -0.84
C LEU A 193 -27.86 0.73 -1.51
N SER A 194 -27.87 0.70 -2.84
CA SER A 194 -27.28 -0.42 -3.57
C SER A 194 -25.75 -0.50 -3.35
N SER A 195 -25.15 -1.67 -3.53
CA SER A 195 -23.70 -1.87 -3.35
C SER A 195 -22.88 -0.89 -4.20
N ILE A 196 -23.30 -0.65 -5.45
CA ILE A 196 -22.63 0.30 -6.36
C ILE A 196 -22.72 1.73 -5.83
N GLU A 197 -23.89 2.17 -5.35
CA GLU A 197 -24.04 3.52 -4.78
C GLU A 197 -23.21 3.70 -3.49
N GLN A 198 -23.13 2.65 -2.64
CA GLN A 198 -22.29 2.68 -1.46
C GLN A 198 -20.80 2.79 -1.83
N LEU A 199 -20.35 1.98 -2.80
CA LEU A 199 -18.96 2.03 -3.30
C LEU A 199 -18.64 3.39 -3.93
N GLN A 200 -19.55 3.95 -4.72
CA GLN A 200 -19.35 5.27 -5.32
C GLN A 200 -19.18 6.35 -4.24
N LYS A 201 -19.99 6.30 -3.18
CA LYS A 201 -19.86 7.20 -2.03
C LYS A 201 -18.53 7.02 -1.29
N ILE A 202 -18.10 5.78 -1.07
CA ILE A 202 -16.80 5.48 -0.44
C ILE A 202 -15.64 5.99 -1.29
N TYR A 203 -15.68 5.78 -2.61
CA TYR A 203 -14.70 6.31 -3.55
C TYR A 203 -14.66 7.85 -3.50
N ASP A 204 -15.84 8.49 -3.57
CA ASP A 204 -15.97 9.94 -3.49
C ASP A 204 -15.43 10.53 -2.18
N ALA A 205 -15.64 9.83 -1.07
CA ALA A 205 -15.10 10.18 0.24
C ALA A 205 -13.58 10.01 0.28
N THR A 206 -13.05 8.94 -0.29
CA THR A 206 -11.61 8.67 -0.40
C THR A 206 -10.90 9.81 -1.12
N LEU A 207 -11.44 10.25 -2.26
CA LEU A 207 -10.91 11.39 -3.00
C LEU A 207 -10.96 12.71 -2.20
N ALA A 208 -12.03 12.93 -1.44
CA ALA A 208 -12.15 14.14 -0.61
C ALA A 208 -11.14 14.15 0.54
N ILE A 209 -10.87 12.98 1.14
CA ILE A 209 -9.85 12.81 2.18
C ILE A 209 -8.45 13.06 1.60
N ALA A 210 -8.11 12.42 0.48
CA ALA A 210 -6.84 12.59 -0.21
C ALA A 210 -6.61 14.04 -0.65
N SER A 211 -7.63 14.68 -1.24
CA SER A 211 -7.57 16.08 -1.64
C SER A 211 -7.27 17.00 -0.47
N ARG A 212 -7.93 16.81 0.69
CA ARG A 212 -7.65 17.60 1.90
C ARG A 212 -6.23 17.39 2.42
N ALA A 213 -5.76 16.14 2.47
CA ALA A 213 -4.40 15.83 2.92
C ALA A 213 -3.34 16.47 1.99
N LEU A 214 -3.47 16.25 0.69
CA LEU A 214 -2.54 16.76 -0.31
C LEU A 214 -2.54 18.29 -0.39
N CYS A 215 -3.70 18.95 -0.32
CA CYS A 215 -3.75 20.41 -0.30
C CYS A 215 -3.24 21.01 1.03
N SER A 216 -3.28 20.26 2.14
CA SER A 216 -2.69 20.70 3.40
C SER A 216 -1.15 20.63 3.40
N THR A 217 -0.58 19.67 2.66
CA THR A 217 0.87 19.53 2.47
C THR A 217 1.37 20.46 1.36
N PHE A 218 0.66 20.52 0.23
CA PHE A 218 1.01 21.36 -0.93
C PHE A 218 0.17 22.65 -0.97
N THR A 219 0.57 23.64 -0.18
CA THR A 219 -0.21 24.87 0.02
C THR A 219 -0.07 25.92 -1.11
N TYR A 220 0.59 25.58 -2.22
CA TYR A 220 0.84 26.54 -3.32
C TYR A 220 -0.39 26.76 -4.21
N ASP A 221 -1.22 25.74 -4.44
CA ASP A 221 -2.42 25.82 -5.28
C ASP A 221 -3.44 24.72 -4.92
N GLU A 222 -4.56 25.13 -4.33
CA GLU A 222 -5.65 24.24 -3.93
C GLU A 222 -6.29 23.48 -5.10
N ASN A 223 -6.09 23.93 -6.34
CA ASN A 223 -6.62 23.24 -7.53
C ASN A 223 -5.76 22.05 -7.97
N THR A 224 -4.47 22.02 -7.58
CA THR A 224 -3.54 20.99 -8.04
C THR A 224 -4.01 19.60 -7.62
N PHE A 225 -4.40 19.45 -6.35
CA PHE A 225 -4.93 18.20 -5.80
C PHE A 225 -6.43 18.28 -5.49
N SER A 226 -7.18 19.07 -6.27
CA SER A 226 -8.64 19.10 -6.14
C SER A 226 -9.24 17.72 -6.38
N LYS A 227 -10.43 17.47 -5.83
CA LYS A 227 -11.17 16.23 -6.09
C LYS A 227 -11.32 15.95 -7.59
N GLU A 228 -11.58 16.96 -8.40
CA GLU A 228 -11.71 16.82 -9.86
C GLU A 228 -10.38 16.43 -10.51
N SER A 229 -9.26 17.03 -10.08
CA SER A 229 -7.91 16.69 -10.54
C SER A 229 -7.59 15.22 -10.22
N LEU A 230 -7.87 14.77 -9.00
CA LEU A 230 -7.65 13.38 -8.59
C LEU A 230 -8.58 12.40 -9.32
N GLN A 231 -9.82 12.79 -9.62
CA GLN A 231 -10.70 11.97 -10.47
C GLN A 231 -10.15 11.83 -11.89
N ASN A 232 -9.61 12.91 -12.44
CA ASN A 232 -9.05 12.92 -13.79
C ASN A 232 -7.75 12.12 -13.88
N LEU A 233 -6.99 12.01 -12.78
CA LEU A 233 -5.88 11.07 -12.64
C LEU A 233 -6.36 9.67 -13.03
N PHE A 234 -7.38 9.12 -12.35
CA PHE A 234 -7.84 7.74 -12.62
C PHE A 234 -8.59 7.52 -13.93
N LYS A 235 -8.98 8.59 -14.65
CA LYS A 235 -9.60 8.45 -15.97
C LYS A 235 -8.58 8.12 -17.07
N ASN A 236 -7.33 8.48 -16.88
CA ASN A 236 -6.25 8.19 -17.80
C ASN A 236 -5.21 7.37 -17.03
N ALA A 237 -4.79 6.22 -17.53
CA ALA A 237 -3.60 5.60 -16.96
C ALA A 237 -2.43 6.58 -17.16
N VAL A 238 -1.68 6.87 -16.09
CA VAL A 238 -0.57 7.83 -16.10
C VAL A 238 0.63 7.26 -15.35
N PHE A 239 1.81 7.68 -15.78
CA PHE A 239 3.03 7.57 -14.98
C PHE A 239 2.95 8.59 -13.85
N LEU A 240 3.02 8.11 -12.61
CA LEU A 240 2.80 8.94 -11.43
C LEU A 240 4.00 9.86 -11.13
N ASP A 241 5.21 9.45 -11.49
CA ASP A 241 6.39 10.30 -11.41
C ASP A 241 6.31 11.47 -12.39
N ASP A 242 5.87 11.24 -13.63
CA ASP A 242 5.63 12.31 -14.60
C ASP A 242 4.57 13.29 -14.08
N PHE A 243 3.51 12.78 -13.43
CA PHE A 243 2.47 13.60 -12.81
C PHE A 243 3.04 14.51 -11.71
N LEU A 244 3.87 13.98 -10.82
CA LEU A 244 4.54 14.78 -9.80
C LEU A 244 5.53 15.77 -10.44
N ASP A 245 6.38 15.32 -11.35
CA ASP A 245 7.37 16.18 -12.01
C ASP A 245 6.71 17.34 -12.77
N ASP A 246 5.57 17.11 -13.41
CA ASP A 246 4.81 18.18 -14.07
C ASP A 246 4.23 19.20 -13.08
N ILE A 247 3.83 18.76 -11.89
CA ILE A 247 3.46 19.66 -10.78
C ILE A 247 4.68 20.48 -10.36
N PHE A 248 5.82 19.85 -10.07
CA PHE A 248 7.01 20.56 -9.63
C PHE A 248 7.53 21.55 -10.69
N LYS A 249 7.53 21.16 -11.98
CA LYS A 249 7.84 22.04 -13.12
C LYS A 249 6.89 23.23 -13.18
N LYS A 250 5.57 23.05 -12.98
CA LYS A 250 4.57 24.13 -12.98
C LYS A 250 4.89 25.22 -11.95
N PHE A 251 5.51 24.86 -10.82
CA PHE A 251 5.89 25.79 -9.76
C PHE A 251 7.37 26.21 -9.79
N ASN A 252 8.09 25.92 -10.89
CA ASN A 252 9.52 26.18 -11.05
C ASN A 252 10.40 25.53 -9.96
N MET A 253 9.94 24.44 -9.35
CA MET A 253 10.73 23.67 -8.40
C MET A 253 11.64 22.73 -9.20
N LYS A 254 12.96 22.89 -9.06
CA LYS A 254 13.94 22.05 -9.75
C LYS A 254 14.19 20.78 -8.94
N SER A 255 13.46 19.72 -9.27
CA SER A 255 13.78 18.34 -8.87
C SER A 255 14.52 17.68 -10.03
N ASN A 256 15.82 17.94 -10.19
CA ASN A 256 16.62 17.32 -11.26
C ASN A 256 17.11 15.91 -10.90
N THR A 257 16.76 15.41 -9.72
CA THR A 257 17.18 14.12 -9.18
C THR A 257 16.03 13.12 -9.35
N SER A 258 16.31 11.95 -9.92
CA SER A 258 15.33 10.85 -9.94
C SER A 258 15.16 10.29 -8.52
N PHE A 259 14.02 9.68 -8.21
CA PHE A 259 13.78 9.14 -6.87
C PHE A 259 14.76 8.01 -6.51
N GLU A 260 15.20 7.25 -7.51
CA GLU A 260 16.24 6.21 -7.42
C GLU A 260 17.61 6.77 -6.98
N GLU A 261 17.88 8.06 -7.24
CA GLU A 261 19.09 8.76 -6.82
C GLU A 261 18.93 9.41 -5.43
N LEU A 262 17.76 9.33 -4.78
CA LEU A 262 17.51 9.81 -3.43
C LEU A 262 17.75 8.70 -2.39
N ASP A 263 18.96 8.14 -2.39
CA ASP A 263 19.38 7.27 -1.30
C ASP A 263 19.88 8.08 -0.08
N PHE A 264 20.19 7.39 1.01
CA PHE A 264 20.80 8.02 2.18
C PHE A 264 22.17 8.68 1.85
N GLU A 265 22.90 8.24 0.82
CA GLU A 265 24.13 8.89 0.36
C GLU A 265 23.87 10.26 -0.28
N PHE A 266 22.78 10.41 -1.04
CA PHE A 266 22.36 11.68 -1.61
C PHE A 266 21.98 12.67 -0.50
N ILE A 267 21.19 12.23 0.49
CA ILE A 267 20.88 13.03 1.68
C ILE A 267 22.16 13.50 2.39
N ASN A 268 23.19 12.65 2.44
CA ASN A 268 24.49 13.01 3.01
C ASN A 268 25.29 13.99 2.14
N SER A 269 25.21 13.87 0.81
CA SER A 269 25.93 14.70 -0.17
C SER A 269 25.45 16.16 -0.21
N ILE A 270 24.21 16.41 0.19
CA ILE A 270 23.64 17.77 0.36
C ILE A 270 24.48 18.60 1.36
N ASN A 271 25.22 17.96 2.28
CA ASN A 271 26.07 18.64 3.26
C ASN A 271 27.40 19.18 2.70
N ASP A 272 27.87 18.71 1.55
CA ASP A 272 29.25 18.95 1.10
C ASP A 272 29.40 19.94 -0.07
N SER A 273 28.29 20.40 -0.68
CA SER A 273 28.36 21.39 -1.77
C SER A 273 27.51 22.61 -1.50
N ASN A 274 28.11 23.80 -1.64
CA ASN A 274 27.45 25.11 -1.64
C ASN A 274 26.51 25.26 -2.86
N ILE A 275 25.45 24.46 -2.91
CA ILE A 275 24.26 24.76 -3.70
C ILE A 275 23.41 25.71 -2.83
N ASN A 276 22.63 26.62 -3.44
CA ASN A 276 21.64 27.41 -2.70
C ASN A 276 20.55 26.45 -2.18
N ASN A 277 20.88 25.72 -1.10
CA ASN A 277 20.28 24.44 -0.70
C ASN A 277 18.82 24.51 -0.28
N ASP A 278 18.33 25.65 0.22
CA ASP A 278 16.98 25.75 0.79
C ASP A 278 15.87 25.33 -0.20
N GLU A 279 15.93 25.76 -1.47
CA GLU A 279 14.86 25.48 -2.44
C GLU A 279 14.84 24.02 -2.92
N LEU A 280 16.02 23.40 -3.08
CA LEU A 280 16.14 22.00 -3.50
C LEU A 280 15.75 21.07 -2.35
N GLU A 281 16.26 21.32 -1.15
CA GLU A 281 15.92 20.54 0.05
C GLU A 281 14.42 20.60 0.34
N ILE A 282 13.79 21.79 0.26
CA ILE A 282 12.34 21.94 0.41
C ILE A 282 11.59 21.18 -0.68
N ALA A 283 12.04 21.26 -1.94
CA ALA A 283 11.39 20.54 -3.03
C ALA A 283 11.47 19.02 -2.82
N LEU A 284 12.62 18.49 -2.39
CA LEU A 284 12.80 17.07 -2.14
C LEU A 284 11.98 16.59 -0.94
N ALA A 285 12.01 17.32 0.18
CA ALA A 285 11.19 17.01 1.35
C ALA A 285 9.70 17.00 1.00
N LEU A 286 9.23 17.98 0.23
CA LEU A 286 7.86 18.05 -0.24
C LEU A 286 7.52 16.90 -1.20
N LYS A 287 8.44 16.51 -2.09
CA LYS A 287 8.25 15.38 -3.00
C LYS A 287 8.13 14.07 -2.20
N LEU A 288 8.98 13.84 -1.20
CA LEU A 288 8.90 12.68 -0.31
C LEU A 288 7.57 12.63 0.44
N GLU A 289 7.14 13.76 1.04
CA GLU A 289 5.88 13.82 1.78
C GLU A 289 4.67 13.56 0.87
N LEU A 290 4.67 14.14 -0.34
CA LEU A 290 3.62 13.90 -1.32
C LEU A 290 3.57 12.45 -1.77
N ASN A 291 4.72 11.78 -1.97
CA ASN A 291 4.77 10.36 -2.30
C ASN A 291 4.05 9.50 -1.25
N VAL A 292 4.38 9.72 0.03
CA VAL A 292 3.77 9.00 1.16
C VAL A 292 2.26 9.28 1.23
N ILE A 293 1.84 10.54 1.11
CA ILE A 293 0.42 10.92 1.22
C ILE A 293 -0.38 10.40 0.02
N ILE A 294 0.16 10.45 -1.20
CA ILE A 294 -0.49 9.90 -2.39
C ILE A 294 -0.71 8.40 -2.20
N ASP A 295 0.29 7.63 -1.76
CA ASP A 295 0.05 6.20 -1.52
C ASP A 295 -0.95 5.97 -0.37
N ALA A 296 -0.71 6.57 0.79
CA ALA A 296 -1.50 6.32 2.00
C ALA A 296 -2.96 6.75 1.90
N CYS A 297 -3.24 7.89 1.25
CA CYS A 297 -4.58 8.45 1.18
C CYS A 297 -5.29 8.17 -0.15
N LEU A 298 -4.56 7.78 -1.21
CA LEU A 298 -5.13 7.61 -2.54
C LEU A 298 -4.88 6.22 -3.13
N LEU A 299 -3.63 5.82 -3.38
CA LEU A 299 -3.32 4.59 -4.13
C LEU A 299 -3.62 3.33 -3.33
N THR A 300 -3.21 3.23 -2.07
CA THR A 300 -3.53 2.08 -1.24
C THR A 300 -5.04 1.96 -0.99
N PRO A 301 -5.79 3.03 -0.63
CA PRO A 301 -7.24 2.95 -0.54
C PRO A 301 -7.94 2.52 -1.83
N ILE A 302 -7.63 3.13 -2.96
CA ILE A 302 -8.30 2.84 -4.24
C ILE A 302 -7.83 1.49 -4.81
N GLY A 303 -6.55 1.15 -4.63
CA GLY A 303 -5.90 -0.02 -5.19
C GLY A 303 -6.02 -1.25 -4.32
N TYR A 304 -5.57 -1.20 -3.07
CA TYR A 304 -5.54 -2.37 -2.19
C TYR A 304 -6.88 -2.61 -1.49
N TYR A 305 -7.55 -1.55 -0.98
CA TYR A 305 -8.79 -1.73 -0.22
C TYR A 305 -10.05 -1.79 -1.08
N LEU A 306 -10.08 -1.03 -2.18
CA LEU A 306 -11.22 -0.99 -3.12
C LEU A 306 -10.99 -1.79 -4.41
N GLN A 307 -9.75 -2.20 -4.71
CA GLN A 307 -9.41 -2.97 -5.91
C GLN A 307 -9.96 -2.34 -7.20
N LEU A 308 -9.96 -1.00 -7.29
CA LEU A 308 -10.37 -0.26 -8.49
C LEU A 308 -9.19 0.01 -9.42
N ILE A 309 -8.00 0.18 -8.85
CA ILE A 309 -6.73 0.22 -9.59
C ILE A 309 -5.85 -0.95 -9.15
N GLN A 310 -4.86 -1.28 -9.97
CA GLN A 310 -3.79 -2.19 -9.62
C GLN A 310 -2.48 -1.41 -9.68
N PRO A 311 -1.92 -1.01 -8.53
CA PRO A 311 -0.60 -0.38 -8.47
C PRO A 311 0.49 -1.28 -9.06
N ILE A 312 1.53 -0.67 -9.59
CA ILE A 312 2.66 -1.34 -10.23
C ILE A 312 3.94 -0.70 -9.71
N TYR A 313 4.68 -1.45 -8.90
CA TYR A 313 6.08 -1.13 -8.64
C TYR A 313 6.96 -1.84 -9.67
N VAL A 314 7.77 -1.09 -10.43
CA VAL A 314 8.57 -1.66 -11.54
C VAL A 314 9.81 -2.40 -11.06
N GLU A 315 10.22 -2.13 -9.82
CA GLU A 315 11.33 -2.81 -9.15
C GLU A 315 10.86 -3.98 -8.27
N GLU A 316 11.78 -4.91 -8.04
CA GLU A 316 11.55 -6.04 -7.13
C GLU A 316 11.75 -5.63 -5.67
N VAL A 317 11.16 -6.40 -4.75
CA VAL A 317 11.36 -6.16 -3.31
C VAL A 317 12.58 -6.91 -2.81
N ASP A 318 13.53 -6.15 -2.25
CA ASP A 318 14.55 -6.67 -1.35
C ASP A 318 14.07 -6.54 0.11
N PHE A 319 13.75 -7.68 0.73
CA PHE A 319 13.32 -7.69 2.14
C PHE A 319 14.44 -7.34 3.12
N GLU A 320 15.71 -7.55 2.78
CA GLU A 320 16.82 -7.18 3.67
C GLU A 320 16.91 -5.65 3.79
N ILE A 321 16.80 -4.94 2.65
CA ILE A 321 16.74 -3.48 2.60
C ILE A 321 15.49 -2.97 3.32
N LEU A 322 14.29 -3.45 2.97
CA LEU A 322 13.05 -3.00 3.62
C LEU A 322 13.06 -3.24 5.14
N PHE A 323 13.64 -4.35 5.61
CA PHE A 323 13.74 -4.61 7.04
C PHE A 323 14.73 -3.66 7.70
N ALA A 324 15.86 -3.36 7.06
CA ALA A 324 16.84 -2.40 7.56
C ALA A 324 16.21 -1.00 7.70
N GLU A 325 15.51 -0.52 6.68
CA GLU A 325 14.79 0.76 6.69
C GLU A 325 13.76 0.82 7.83
N LEU A 326 12.96 -0.23 8.00
CA LEU A 326 11.98 -0.31 9.09
C LEU A 326 12.65 -0.26 10.47
N ILE A 327 13.78 -0.95 10.65
CA ILE A 327 14.53 -0.98 11.91
C ILE A 327 15.12 0.41 12.20
N VAL A 328 15.72 1.05 11.20
CA VAL A 328 16.25 2.42 11.29
C VAL A 328 15.12 3.37 11.68
N ALA A 329 14.00 3.36 10.95
CA ALA A 329 12.85 4.21 11.25
C ALA A 329 12.35 4.04 12.69
N ASN A 330 12.21 2.79 13.16
CA ASN A 330 11.83 2.53 14.55
C ASN A 330 12.85 3.05 15.56
N ASN A 331 14.15 2.99 15.28
CA ASN A 331 15.19 3.48 16.18
C ASN A 331 15.20 5.02 16.27
N PHE A 332 14.81 5.71 15.20
CA PHE A 332 14.71 7.17 15.15
C PHE A 332 13.30 7.72 15.45
N ASN A 333 12.34 6.86 15.77
CA ASN A 333 10.92 7.22 15.94
C ASN A 333 10.32 7.88 14.69
N ILE A 334 10.81 7.52 13.51
CA ILE A 334 10.19 7.88 12.24
C ILE A 334 8.83 7.15 12.17
N PRO A 335 7.74 7.84 11.82
CA PRO A 335 6.42 7.23 11.72
C PRO A 335 6.44 6.02 10.79
N LEU A 336 5.80 4.93 11.21
CA LEU A 336 5.63 3.72 10.38
C LEU A 336 5.01 4.02 9.01
N LEU A 337 4.23 5.11 8.92
CA LEU A 337 3.60 5.58 7.70
C LEU A 337 4.63 5.84 6.60
N GLU A 338 5.76 6.47 6.94
CA GLU A 338 6.78 6.91 5.98
C GLU A 338 7.57 5.74 5.37
N VAL A 339 7.63 4.60 6.07
CA VAL A 339 8.30 3.37 5.57
C VAL A 339 7.31 2.32 5.06
N SER A 340 6.01 2.52 5.26
CA SER A 340 4.97 1.57 4.85
C SER A 340 4.21 2.02 3.62
N PHE A 341 4.41 3.25 3.15
CA PHE A 341 3.69 3.82 2.01
C PHE A 341 4.64 4.58 1.11
N ILE A 342 4.71 4.12 -0.13
CA ILE A 342 5.55 4.66 -1.18
C ILE A 342 4.71 4.63 -2.45
N MET A 343 4.67 5.74 -3.17
CA MET A 343 3.91 5.84 -4.41
C MET A 343 4.41 4.80 -5.42
N SER A 344 3.51 4.10 -6.10
CA SER A 344 3.89 3.24 -7.22
C SER A 344 4.21 4.10 -8.45
N GLU A 345 5.05 3.62 -9.38
CA GLU A 345 5.40 4.40 -10.57
C GLU A 345 4.22 4.44 -11.56
N GLU A 346 3.46 3.34 -11.65
CA GLU A 346 2.33 3.18 -12.57
C GLU A 346 1.12 2.53 -11.89
N TYR A 347 -0.03 2.53 -12.58
CA TYR A 347 -1.18 1.70 -12.25
C TYR A 347 -2.03 1.37 -13.48
N ASP A 348 -2.72 0.23 -13.43
CA ASP A 348 -3.80 -0.12 -14.35
C ASP A 348 -5.17 0.00 -13.67
N LEU A 349 -6.24 0.24 -14.43
CA LEU A 349 -7.60 0.03 -13.93
C LEU A 349 -7.91 -1.47 -13.85
N THR A 350 -8.52 -1.88 -12.74
CA THR A 350 -9.13 -3.22 -12.66
C THR A 350 -10.49 -3.21 -13.37
N PRO A 351 -11.12 -4.37 -13.60
CA PRO A 351 -12.49 -4.43 -14.14
C PRO A 351 -13.52 -3.74 -13.26
N LEU A 352 -13.28 -3.76 -11.95
CA LEU A 352 -14.13 -3.06 -10.99
C LEU A 352 -13.97 -1.55 -11.18
N GLY A 353 -12.72 -1.09 -11.36
CA GLY A 353 -12.40 0.30 -11.70
C GLY A 353 -13.01 0.74 -13.02
N GLU A 354 -12.86 -0.03 -14.10
CA GLU A 354 -13.47 0.27 -15.40
C GLU A 354 -14.98 0.46 -15.28
N LYS A 355 -15.67 -0.46 -14.58
CA LYS A 355 -17.12 -0.39 -14.39
C LYS A 355 -17.55 0.78 -13.51
N LEU A 356 -16.86 1.01 -12.39
CA LEU A 356 -17.26 2.03 -11.41
C LEU A 356 -16.84 3.44 -11.84
N LEU A 357 -15.64 3.60 -12.40
CA LEU A 357 -15.03 4.89 -12.69
C LEU A 357 -15.23 5.34 -14.15
N LEU A 358 -15.34 4.40 -15.09
CA LEU A 358 -15.40 4.67 -16.53
C LEU A 358 -16.68 4.16 -17.22
N GLU A 359 -17.70 3.76 -16.44
CA GLU A 359 -18.96 3.20 -16.97
C GLU A 359 -18.73 1.98 -17.89
N GLY A 360 -17.67 1.20 -17.61
CA GLY A 360 -17.27 0.01 -18.37
C GLY A 360 -16.44 0.29 -19.62
N LYS A 361 -15.96 1.52 -19.83
CA LYS A 361 -14.99 1.82 -20.90
C LYS A 361 -13.59 1.43 -20.45
N SER A 362 -12.81 0.90 -21.39
CA SER A 362 -11.38 0.62 -21.15
C SER A 362 -10.58 1.92 -21.04
N PRO A 363 -9.53 1.93 -20.21
CA PRO A 363 -8.60 3.05 -20.15
C PRO A 363 -7.87 3.23 -21.48
N LYS A 364 -7.22 4.39 -21.62
CA LYS A 364 -6.40 4.71 -22.80
C LYS A 364 -5.18 3.79 -22.91
N ASP A 365 -4.54 3.52 -21.78
CA ASP A 365 -3.31 2.72 -21.68
C ASP A 365 -3.54 1.57 -20.68
N GLU A 366 -2.92 0.42 -20.94
CA GLU A 366 -2.93 -0.78 -20.08
C GLU A 366 -1.51 -1.39 -20.07
N TYR A 367 -0.84 -1.38 -18.93
CA TYR A 367 0.57 -1.76 -18.79
C TYR A 367 0.76 -3.27 -18.57
N GLN A 368 -0.19 -3.94 -17.90
CA GLN A 368 -0.03 -5.33 -17.45
C GLN A 368 -0.83 -6.35 -18.28
N LYS A 369 -1.18 -6.01 -19.53
CA LYS A 369 -2.00 -6.87 -20.39
C LYS A 369 -1.21 -8.06 -20.96
N PHE A 370 -1.55 -9.28 -20.53
CA PHE A 370 -0.98 -10.48 -21.14
C PHE A 370 -1.56 -10.78 -22.53
N LYS A 371 -0.69 -11.18 -23.47
CA LYS A 371 -1.10 -11.82 -24.72
C LYS A 371 -1.93 -13.07 -24.44
N ALA A 372 -3.03 -13.26 -25.17
CA ALA A 372 -3.96 -14.39 -24.96
C ALA A 372 -3.30 -15.78 -24.99
N THR A 373 -2.15 -15.90 -25.67
CA THR A 373 -1.38 -17.14 -25.82
C THR A 373 -0.36 -17.41 -24.71
N THR A 374 -0.22 -16.53 -23.71
CA THR A 374 0.75 -16.70 -22.62
C THR A 374 0.43 -17.93 -21.77
N SER A 375 1.40 -18.86 -21.65
CA SER A 375 1.32 -20.02 -20.75
C SER A 375 1.85 -19.66 -19.37
N PHE A 376 0.96 -19.66 -18.37
CA PHE A 376 1.34 -19.35 -16.98
C PHE A 376 2.35 -20.34 -16.39
N LYS A 377 2.33 -21.60 -16.82
CA LYS A 377 3.34 -22.58 -16.40
C LYS A 377 4.73 -22.22 -16.91
N LYS A 378 4.84 -21.78 -18.16
CA LYS A 378 6.11 -21.31 -18.73
C LYS A 378 6.57 -20.04 -18.02
N LEU A 379 5.66 -19.07 -17.90
CA LEU A 379 5.95 -17.80 -17.25
C LEU A 379 6.42 -17.98 -15.81
N TYR A 380 5.74 -18.83 -15.03
CA TYR A 380 6.18 -19.21 -13.69
C TYR A 380 7.57 -19.84 -13.69
N LYS A 381 7.86 -20.74 -14.63
CA LYS A 381 9.20 -21.35 -14.74
C LYS A 381 10.28 -20.31 -15.03
N ASP A 382 9.99 -19.34 -15.90
CA ASP A 382 10.92 -18.26 -16.24
C ASP A 382 11.19 -17.38 -15.00
N ILE A 383 10.14 -16.99 -14.26
CA ILE A 383 10.26 -16.25 -12.98
C ILE A 383 11.05 -17.05 -11.93
N ALA A 384 10.73 -18.32 -11.75
CA ALA A 384 11.41 -19.19 -10.79
C ALA A 384 12.88 -19.40 -11.16
N THR A 385 13.20 -19.49 -12.46
CA THR A 385 14.58 -19.61 -12.92
C THR A 385 15.37 -18.34 -12.59
N TYR A 386 14.80 -17.16 -12.84
CA TYR A 386 15.39 -15.88 -12.46
C TYR A 386 15.68 -15.82 -10.95
N ASN A 387 14.66 -16.03 -10.13
CA ASN A 387 14.79 -16.00 -8.66
C ASN A 387 15.74 -17.07 -8.10
N CYS A 388 15.97 -18.18 -8.82
CA CYS A 388 16.96 -19.19 -8.44
C CYS A 388 18.39 -18.81 -8.85
N LEU A 389 18.58 -18.03 -9.92
CA LEU A 389 19.90 -17.56 -10.35
C LEU A 389 20.45 -16.52 -9.37
N ASP A 390 19.60 -15.63 -8.85
CA ASP A 390 20.02 -14.68 -7.81
C ASP A 390 20.52 -15.40 -6.54
N ASN A 391 19.87 -16.51 -6.16
CA ASN A 391 20.31 -17.33 -5.02
C ASN A 391 21.65 -18.07 -5.26
N LEU A 392 22.19 -18.09 -6.48
CA LEU A 392 23.48 -18.71 -6.83
C LEU A 392 24.61 -17.68 -6.95
N ASP A 393 24.30 -16.43 -7.32
CA ASP A 393 25.28 -15.35 -7.42
C ASP A 393 25.69 -14.76 -6.05
N ASP A 394 25.05 -15.18 -4.96
CA ASP A 394 25.52 -14.98 -3.57
C ASP A 394 26.87 -15.68 -3.25
N SER A 395 27.48 -16.40 -4.19
CA SER A 395 28.78 -17.05 -4.01
C SER A 395 29.99 -16.14 -4.30
N HIS A 396 29.77 -14.89 -4.72
CA HIS A 396 30.83 -13.88 -4.89
C HIS A 396 30.40 -12.48 -4.43
N LYS A 397 30.09 -12.34 -3.15
CA LYS A 397 30.30 -11.09 -2.40
C LYS A 397 30.95 -11.42 -1.06
N ASP A 398 32.26 -11.66 -1.10
CA ASP A 398 33.13 -11.33 0.03
C ASP A 398 33.23 -9.80 0.08
N ASP A 399 32.11 -9.13 0.33
CA ASP A 399 32.10 -7.75 0.78
C ASP A 399 31.80 -7.82 2.28
N GLU A 400 32.69 -7.24 3.06
CA GLU A 400 32.53 -7.08 4.50
C GLU A 400 31.11 -6.57 4.82
N PRO A 401 30.52 -6.95 5.97
CA PRO A 401 29.19 -6.46 6.32
C PRO A 401 29.15 -4.95 6.19
N PHE A 402 28.31 -4.44 5.28
CA PHE A 402 28.07 -3.01 4.98
C PHE A 402 27.52 -2.22 6.20
N PHE A 403 27.52 -2.84 7.39
CA PHE A 403 26.87 -2.35 8.59
C PHE A 403 27.78 -2.56 9.80
N SER A 404 28.61 -1.56 10.12
CA SER A 404 28.75 -1.15 11.53
C SER A 404 29.40 0.23 11.71
N ASP A 405 30.36 0.62 10.90
CA ASP A 405 31.21 1.76 11.30
C ASP A 405 30.85 3.09 10.59
N GLU A 406 30.45 3.06 9.31
CA GLU A 406 30.11 4.27 8.55
C GLU A 406 28.74 4.85 8.91
N ILE A 407 27.74 4.00 9.19
CA ILE A 407 26.43 4.44 9.70
C ILE A 407 26.58 5.01 11.12
N ASP A 408 27.36 4.39 12.00
CA ASP A 408 27.57 4.91 13.35
C ASP A 408 28.32 6.27 13.34
N GLU A 409 29.25 6.46 12.40
CA GLU A 409 29.96 7.74 12.20
C GLU A 409 29.07 8.82 11.56
N LEU A 410 28.14 8.43 10.69
CA LEU A 410 27.11 9.29 10.12
C LEU A 410 26.09 9.76 11.18
N LEU A 411 25.67 8.83 12.03
CA LEU A 411 24.75 9.08 13.14
C LEU A 411 25.38 9.98 14.21
N ALA A 412 26.68 9.87 14.45
CA ALA A 412 27.41 10.78 15.34
C ALA A 412 27.46 12.22 14.80
N LYS A 413 27.57 12.41 13.47
CA LYS A 413 27.62 13.74 12.84
C LYS A 413 26.27 14.45 12.81
N ILE A 414 25.16 13.71 12.68
CA ILE A 414 23.80 14.26 12.81
C ILE A 414 23.54 14.72 14.26
N HIS A 415 24.04 13.95 15.23
CA HIS A 415 23.89 14.23 16.66
C HIS A 415 24.67 15.47 17.16
N GLU A 416 25.71 15.91 16.44
CA GLU A 416 26.46 17.13 16.78
C GLU A 416 25.81 18.43 16.28
N LYS A 417 24.78 18.34 15.42
CA LYS A 417 24.17 19.49 14.74
C LYS A 417 22.68 19.71 15.05
N MET A 418 22.05 18.83 15.83
CA MET A 418 20.78 19.09 16.53
C MET A 418 21.05 19.51 17.97
#